data_AF-A0A255Z6A8-F1
#
_entry.id   AF-A0A255Z6A8-F1
#
_cell.length_a   1.000
_cell.length_b   1.000
_cell.length_c   1.000
_cell.angle_alpha   90.00
_cell.angle_beta   90.00
_cell.angle_gamma   90.00
#
_symmetry.space_group_name_H-M   'P 1'
#
loop_
_entity.id
_entity.type
_entity.pdbx_description
1 polymer ?
#
loop_
_entity_poly.entity_id
_entity_poly.type
_entity_poly.pdbx_seq_one_letter_code
_entity_poly.pdbx_strand_id
1 'polypeptide(L)'
;MHLDNNHQPEFENAQTVSVSFTDDAMIVDGDMNFAESSNVVLKNACVLSLLLAAGNDPKFFHPRFALFDNIEDKGMTTDRSHNFQKILVEMVTELKVPYQVIYTTSMMNPALELDDYVIGPHYTPDNRTLSGLS
;
A
#
# COMPACT_ATOMS: atom_id res chain seq x y z
N MET A 1 5.36 -0.62 11.84
CA MET A 1 5.15 -1.90 11.14
C MET A 1 3.87 -2.63 11.57
N HIS A 2 2.82 -1.90 12.00
CA HIS A 2 1.49 -2.45 12.30
C HIS A 2 0.71 -2.91 11.05
N LEU A 3 1.34 -2.89 9.88
CA LEU A 3 0.73 -3.16 8.57
C LEU A 3 0.38 -4.65 8.38
N ASP A 4 1.09 -5.53 9.07
CA ASP A 4 1.00 -6.98 8.89
C ASP A 4 -0.02 -7.68 9.81
N ASN A 5 -0.77 -6.94 10.62
CA ASN A 5 -1.66 -7.51 11.65
C ASN A 5 -0.94 -8.57 12.51
N ASN A 6 0.34 -8.36 12.82
CA ASN A 6 1.15 -9.22 13.68
C ASN A 6 1.30 -10.68 13.21
N HIS A 7 1.17 -10.93 11.90
CA HIS A 7 1.33 -12.28 11.36
C HIS A 7 2.80 -12.73 11.36
N GLN A 8 3.74 -11.80 11.24
CA GLN A 8 5.17 -12.07 11.42
C GLN A 8 5.71 -11.40 12.70
N PRO A 9 6.18 -12.17 13.68
CA PRO A 9 6.76 -11.62 14.92
C PRO A 9 8.00 -10.76 14.64
N GLU A 10 8.72 -11.02 13.54
CA GLU A 10 9.85 -10.24 13.07
C GLU A 10 9.46 -8.80 12.73
N PHE A 11 8.19 -8.55 12.39
CA PHE A 11 7.70 -7.21 12.09
C PHE A 11 7.24 -6.43 13.32
N GLU A 12 6.84 -7.11 14.40
CA GLU A 12 6.40 -6.42 15.61
C GLU A 12 7.53 -5.63 16.29
N ASN A 13 8.76 -6.17 16.27
CA ASN A 13 9.91 -5.63 17.00
C ASN A 13 11.07 -5.19 16.08
N ALA A 14 10.81 -5.06 14.79
CA ALA A 14 11.82 -4.69 13.79
C ALA A 14 12.61 -3.44 14.20
N GLN A 15 13.94 -3.55 14.30
CA GLN A 15 14.83 -2.43 14.63
C GLN A 15 15.41 -1.76 13.39
N THR A 16 15.65 -2.55 12.35
CA THR A 16 16.33 -2.13 11.12
C THR A 16 15.58 -2.66 9.90
N VAL A 17 15.34 -1.77 8.95
CA VAL A 17 14.77 -2.13 7.64
C VAL A 17 15.70 -1.57 6.57
N SER A 18 16.15 -2.43 5.67
CA SER A 18 16.99 -2.08 4.53
C SER A 18 16.36 -2.54 3.23
N VAL A 19 16.61 -1.80 2.15
CA VAL A 19 16.09 -2.11 0.82
C VAL A 19 17.30 -2.32 -0.10
N SER A 20 17.44 -3.54 -0.61
CA SER A 20 18.41 -3.85 -1.66
C SER A 20 17.74 -3.70 -3.02
N PHE A 21 18.09 -2.64 -3.74
CA PHE A 21 17.63 -2.47 -5.12
C PHE A 21 18.28 -3.47 -6.07
N THR A 22 19.52 -3.90 -5.79
CA THR A 22 20.25 -4.88 -6.61
C THR A 22 19.56 -6.23 -6.60
N ASP A 23 19.03 -6.63 -5.44
CA ASP A 23 18.46 -7.96 -5.22
C ASP A 23 16.93 -7.97 -5.20
N ASP A 24 16.28 -6.83 -5.46
CA ASP A 24 14.83 -6.61 -5.29
C ASP A 24 14.30 -7.17 -3.95
N ALA A 25 15.06 -6.94 -2.88
CA ALA A 25 14.85 -7.55 -1.57
C ALA A 25 14.73 -6.51 -0.47
N MET A 26 13.88 -6.83 0.50
CA MET A 26 13.72 -6.07 1.73
C MET A 26 14.27 -6.91 2.87
N ILE A 27 15.14 -6.30 3.67
CA ILE A 27 15.83 -6.95 4.79
C ILE A 27 15.32 -6.33 6.07
N VAL A 28 14.77 -7.16 6.96
CA VAL A 28 14.31 -6.73 8.29
C VAL A 28 15.15 -7.45 9.32
N ASP A 29 15.91 -6.69 10.13
CA ASP A 29 16.83 -7.22 11.14
C ASP A 29 17.82 -8.27 10.64
N GLY A 30 18.20 -8.18 9.36
CA GLY A 30 19.14 -9.09 8.70
C GLY A 30 18.46 -10.28 8.01
N ASP A 31 17.16 -10.48 8.20
CA ASP A 31 16.40 -11.52 7.54
C ASP A 31 15.78 -11.04 6.22
N MET A 32 15.77 -11.94 5.24
CA MET A 32 15.22 -11.72 3.90
C MET A 32 14.13 -12.74 3.52
N ASN A 33 13.90 -13.75 4.37
CA ASN A 33 13.02 -14.88 4.08
C ASN A 33 11.65 -14.64 4.71
N PHE A 34 10.85 -13.76 4.11
CA PHE A 34 9.47 -13.53 4.52
C PHE A 34 8.49 -14.32 3.64
N ALA A 35 7.30 -14.58 4.19
CA ALA A 35 6.21 -15.12 3.40
C ALA A 35 5.87 -14.19 2.23
N GLU A 36 5.41 -14.74 1.10
CA GLU A 36 5.10 -13.96 -0.12
C GLU A 36 4.17 -12.78 0.16
N SER A 37 3.13 -13.00 0.96
CA SER A 37 2.16 -11.97 1.31
C SER A 37 2.78 -10.84 2.16
N SER A 38 3.79 -11.15 2.96
CA SER A 38 4.60 -10.18 3.70
C SER A 38 5.57 -9.40 2.85
N ASN A 39 6.16 -10.03 1.84
CA ASN A 39 6.94 -9.30 0.83
C ASN A 39 6.07 -8.27 0.10
N VAL A 40 4.81 -8.58 -0.19
CA VAL A 40 3.88 -7.61 -0.76
C VAL A 40 3.66 -6.44 0.19
N VAL A 41 3.41 -6.67 1.49
CA VAL A 41 3.30 -5.58 2.47
C VAL A 41 4.57 -4.74 2.54
N LEU A 42 5.76 -5.37 2.61
CA LEU A 42 7.04 -4.68 2.68
C LEU A 42 7.31 -3.82 1.44
N LYS A 43 7.06 -4.35 0.25
CA LYS A 43 7.22 -3.62 -1.02
C LYS A 43 6.34 -2.38 -1.05
N ASN A 44 5.06 -2.52 -0.74
CA ASN A 44 4.13 -1.41 -0.69
C ASN A 44 4.51 -0.39 0.42
N ALA A 45 4.93 -0.86 1.60
CA ALA A 45 5.39 0.00 2.69
C ALA A 45 6.65 0.80 2.32
N CYS A 46 7.57 0.20 1.55
CA CYS A 46 8.76 0.87 1.05
C CYS A 46 8.41 1.99 0.06
N VAL A 47 7.49 1.74 -0.88
CA VAL A 47 7.06 2.78 -1.83
C VAL A 47 6.37 3.93 -1.08
N LEU A 48 5.53 3.60 -0.10
CA LEU A 48 4.88 4.59 0.75
C LEU A 48 5.89 5.42 1.56
N SER A 49 6.93 4.80 2.13
CA SER A 49 7.95 5.53 2.88
C SER A 49 8.75 6.49 2.01
N LEU A 50 9.07 6.12 0.77
CA LEU A 50 9.71 7.01 -0.20
C LEU A 50 8.83 8.23 -0.54
N LEU A 51 7.54 8.01 -0.74
CA LEU A 51 6.58 9.09 -0.97
C LEU A 51 6.50 10.04 0.24
N LEU A 52 6.40 9.49 1.45
CA LEU A 52 6.35 10.29 2.69
C LEU A 52 7.66 11.07 2.91
N ALA A 53 8.81 10.45 2.61
CA ALA A 53 10.11 11.14 2.66
C ALA A 53 10.15 12.32 1.68
N ALA A 54 9.67 12.13 0.45
CA ALA A 54 9.55 13.19 -0.55
C ALA A 54 8.56 14.29 -0.15
N GLY A 55 7.55 13.93 0.63
CA GLY A 55 6.58 14.86 1.20
C GLY A 55 7.14 15.74 2.32
N ASN A 56 8.05 15.19 3.12
CA ASN A 56 8.56 15.82 4.34
C ASN A 56 9.93 16.49 4.19
N ASP A 57 10.79 16.02 3.28
CA ASP A 57 12.10 16.62 3.00
C ASP A 57 12.14 17.27 1.62
N PRO A 58 12.15 18.61 1.52
CA PRO A 58 12.27 19.33 0.26
C PRO A 58 13.56 19.02 -0.53
N LYS A 59 14.59 18.46 0.11
CA LYS A 59 15.86 18.05 -0.53
C LYS A 59 15.82 16.63 -1.03
N PHE A 60 14.78 15.86 -0.70
CA PHE A 60 14.59 14.52 -1.22
C PHE A 60 13.92 14.61 -2.59
N PHE A 61 14.74 14.64 -3.64
CA PHE A 61 14.31 14.82 -5.03
C PHE A 61 13.66 13.57 -5.65
N HIS A 62 12.66 13.01 -4.98
CA HIS A 62 11.84 11.92 -5.48
C HIS A 62 10.47 12.45 -5.91
N PRO A 63 9.88 11.94 -7.02
CA PRO A 63 8.52 12.31 -7.40
C PRO A 63 7.53 12.06 -6.26
N ARG A 64 6.68 13.03 -5.96
CA ARG A 64 5.56 12.86 -5.00
C ARG A 64 4.35 12.21 -5.69
N PHE A 65 4.62 11.12 -6.39
CA PHE A 65 3.67 10.32 -7.14
C PHE A 65 3.91 8.85 -6.81
N ALA A 66 2.86 8.12 -6.44
CA ALA A 66 2.93 6.68 -6.21
C ALA A 66 1.76 5.96 -6.87
N LEU A 67 2.07 4.82 -7.50
CA LEU A 67 1.09 3.90 -8.07
C LEU A 67 1.25 2.55 -7.35
N PHE A 68 0.16 2.07 -6.74
CA PHE A 68 0.10 0.78 -6.08
C PHE A 68 -0.87 -0.14 -6.84
N ASP A 69 -0.37 -0.96 -7.75
CA ASP A 69 -1.23 -1.89 -8.53
C ASP A 69 -1.42 -3.27 -7.87
N ASN A 70 -0.62 -3.57 -6.84
CA ASN A 70 -0.43 -4.92 -6.34
C ASN A 70 -0.75 -5.08 -4.84
N ILE A 71 -1.66 -4.27 -4.29
CA ILE A 71 -1.93 -4.27 -2.85
C ILE A 71 -2.58 -5.56 -2.36
N GLU A 72 -3.07 -6.42 -3.27
CA GLU A 72 -3.84 -7.65 -2.98
C GLU A 72 -3.18 -8.93 -3.49
N ASP A 73 -1.93 -8.86 -3.96
CA ASP A 73 -1.29 -9.97 -4.65
C ASP A 73 -0.74 -11.07 -3.72
N LYS A 74 -0.39 -12.23 -4.30
CA LYS A 74 0.41 -13.31 -3.72
C LYS A 74 0.08 -13.70 -2.26
N GLY A 75 -1.20 -13.96 -1.99
CA GLY A 75 -1.65 -14.44 -0.68
C GLY A 75 -1.88 -13.34 0.35
N MET A 76 -2.02 -12.08 -0.09
CA MET A 76 -2.55 -11.02 0.76
C MET A 76 -3.96 -11.39 1.26
N THR A 77 -4.18 -11.22 2.55
CA THR A 77 -5.52 -11.38 3.14
C THR A 77 -6.28 -10.07 3.06
N THR A 78 -7.60 -10.14 2.98
CA THR A 78 -8.48 -8.95 2.95
C THR A 78 -8.18 -8.00 4.10
N ASP A 79 -7.99 -8.52 5.32
CA ASP A 79 -7.69 -7.70 6.50
C ASP A 79 -6.37 -6.94 6.39
N ARG A 80 -5.34 -7.52 5.78
CA ARG A 80 -4.04 -6.87 5.57
C ARG A 80 -4.10 -5.83 4.45
N SER A 81 -4.82 -6.14 3.37
CA SER A 81 -5.11 -5.17 2.31
C SER A 81 -5.87 -3.96 2.88
N HIS A 82 -6.94 -4.20 3.65
CA HIS A 82 -7.71 -3.13 4.28
C HIS A 82 -6.88 -2.29 5.24
N ASN A 83 -6.06 -2.93 6.07
CA ASN A 83 -5.17 -2.22 7.00
C ASN A 83 -4.13 -1.37 6.26
N PHE A 84 -3.53 -1.90 5.18
CA PHE A 84 -2.62 -1.14 4.32
C PHE A 84 -3.33 0.06 3.69
N GLN A 85 -4.53 -0.12 3.12
CA GLN A 85 -5.34 0.96 2.54
C GLN A 85 -5.61 2.07 3.56
N LYS A 86 -6.00 1.71 4.79
CA LYS A 86 -6.25 2.65 5.88
C LYS A 86 -4.99 3.46 6.21
N ILE A 87 -3.88 2.79 6.49
CA ILE A 87 -2.62 3.44 6.85
C ILE A 87 -2.09 4.31 5.70
N LEU A 88 -2.24 3.86 4.45
CA LEU A 88 -1.90 4.65 3.27
C LEU A 88 -2.67 5.97 3.24
N VAL A 89 -4.01 5.93 3.36
CA VAL A 89 -4.85 7.14 3.33
C VAL A 89 -4.52 8.06 4.50
N GLU A 90 -4.42 7.51 5.72
CA GLU A 90 -4.08 8.29 6.92
C GLU A 90 -2.75 9.04 6.75
N MET A 91 -1.68 8.36 6.32
CA MET A 91 -0.36 9.00 6.25
C MET A 91 -0.23 9.99 5.09
N VAL A 92 -0.80 9.70 3.91
CA VAL A 92 -0.65 10.60 2.76
C VAL A 92 -1.51 11.85 2.91
N THR A 93 -2.68 11.77 3.55
CA THR A 93 -3.55 12.94 3.80
C THR A 93 -2.96 13.92 4.82
N GLU A 94 -1.98 13.50 5.61
CA GLU A 94 -1.23 14.40 6.50
C GLU A 94 -0.22 15.30 5.76
N LEU A 95 0.25 14.90 4.56
CA LEU A 95 1.23 15.65 3.79
C LEU A 95 0.72 17.06 3.44
N LYS A 96 1.57 18.07 3.67
CA LYS A 96 1.24 19.50 3.43
C LYS A 96 1.73 20.02 2.08
N VAL A 97 2.15 19.12 1.20
CA VAL A 97 2.68 19.43 -0.13
C VAL A 97 1.86 18.74 -1.21
N PRO A 98 1.89 19.19 -2.46
CA PRO A 98 1.19 18.50 -3.54
C PRO A 98 1.76 17.09 -3.79
N TYR A 99 0.88 16.09 -3.81
CA TYR A 99 1.20 14.71 -4.13
C TYR A 99 0.05 14.08 -4.94
N GLN A 100 0.31 12.91 -5.53
CA GLN A 100 -0.73 12.08 -6.12
C GLN A 100 -0.47 10.62 -5.78
N VAL A 101 -1.50 9.94 -5.29
CA VAL A 101 -1.47 8.50 -5.04
C VAL A 101 -2.60 7.88 -5.83
N ILE A 102 -2.28 6.83 -6.56
CA ILE A 102 -3.24 5.97 -7.23
C ILE A 102 -3.01 4.56 -6.70
N TYR A 103 -4.05 3.91 -6.20
CA TYR A 103 -3.97 2.49 -5.87
C TYR A 103 -5.18 1.77 -6.46
N THR A 104 -4.97 0.53 -6.90
CA THR A 104 -6.04 -0.32 -7.42
C THR A 104 -6.36 -1.40 -6.40
N THR A 105 -7.65 -1.63 -6.18
CA THR A 105 -8.14 -2.60 -5.22
C THR A 105 -9.44 -3.24 -5.72
N SER A 106 -9.58 -4.55 -5.52
CA SER A 106 -10.83 -5.27 -5.72
C SER A 106 -11.60 -5.46 -4.40
N MET A 107 -10.93 -5.29 -3.26
CA MET A 107 -11.49 -5.37 -1.91
C MET A 107 -11.24 -4.04 -1.20
N MET A 108 -12.06 -3.04 -1.54
CA MET A 108 -11.98 -1.72 -0.94
C MET A 108 -12.32 -1.79 0.56
N ASN A 109 -11.50 -1.16 1.39
CA ASN A 109 -11.74 -1.09 2.82
C ASN A 109 -13.07 -0.36 3.08
N PRO A 110 -14.09 -1.02 3.65
CA PRO A 110 -15.41 -0.43 3.85
C PRO A 110 -15.42 0.71 4.88
N ALA A 111 -14.36 0.86 5.67
CA ALA A 111 -14.18 1.97 6.60
C ALA A 111 -13.65 3.25 5.94
N LEU A 112 -13.18 3.17 4.69
CA LEU A 112 -12.79 4.34 3.90
C LEU A 112 -14.04 4.87 3.17
N GLU A 113 -14.28 6.17 3.25
CA GLU A 113 -15.40 6.81 2.56
C GLU A 113 -15.19 6.75 1.05
N LEU A 114 -16.00 5.94 0.35
CA LEU A 114 -15.85 5.67 -1.08
C LEU A 114 -15.91 6.96 -1.92
N ASP A 115 -16.74 7.92 -1.55
CA ASP A 115 -17.03 9.10 -2.38
C ASP A 115 -15.85 10.08 -2.49
N ASP A 116 -14.96 10.13 -1.48
CA ASP A 116 -13.83 11.05 -1.45
C ASP A 116 -12.58 10.52 -2.17
N TYR A 117 -12.51 9.20 -2.37
CA TYR A 117 -11.28 8.53 -2.84
C TYR A 117 -11.48 7.62 -4.06
N VAL A 118 -12.73 7.29 -4.43
CA VAL A 118 -13.01 6.39 -5.55
C VAL A 118 -13.28 7.19 -6.82
N ILE A 119 -12.50 6.89 -7.86
CA ILE A 119 -12.79 7.36 -9.22
C ILE A 119 -13.49 6.24 -9.99
N GLY A 120 -14.80 6.36 -10.17
CA GLY A 120 -15.63 5.45 -10.96
C GLY A 120 -16.72 4.74 -10.16
N PRO A 121 -17.75 4.18 -10.83
CA PRO A 121 -18.86 3.53 -10.14
C PRO A 121 -18.45 2.17 -9.55
N HIS A 122 -19.04 1.81 -8.42
CA HIS A 122 -18.90 0.48 -7.83
C HIS A 122 -19.70 -0.54 -8.64
N TYR A 123 -19.02 -1.55 -9.19
CA TYR A 123 -19.65 -2.60 -9.99
C TYR A 123 -19.95 -3.82 -9.11
N THR A 124 -21.18 -4.30 -9.16
CA THR A 124 -21.63 -5.52 -8.47
C THR A 124 -22.06 -6.56 -9.49
N PRO A 125 -22.26 -7.84 -9.12
CA PRO A 125 -22.87 -8.82 -10.02
C PRO A 125 -24.21 -8.35 -10.61
N ASP A 126 -24.95 -7.53 -9.85
CA ASP A 126 -26.20 -6.88 -10.23
C ASP A 126 -26.01 -5.58 -11.03
N ASN A 127 -24.81 -4.98 -11.01
CA ASN A 127 -24.45 -3.74 -11.70
C ASN A 127 -23.20 -3.95 -12.56
N ARG A 128 -23.39 -4.59 -13.72
CA ARG A 128 -22.31 -4.97 -14.65
C ARG A 128 -21.75 -3.77 -15.43
N THR A 129 -20.47 -3.85 -15.80
CA THR A 129 -19.71 -2.82 -16.54
C THR A 129 -20.19 -2.55 -17.98
N LEU A 130 -21.04 -3.40 -18.55
CA LEU A 130 -21.47 -3.32 -19.95
C LEU A 130 -22.98 -3.01 -20.03
N SER A 131 -23.34 -1.75 -20.27
CA SER A 131 -24.71 -1.30 -20.55
C SER A 131 -25.01 -1.16 -22.05
N GLY A 132 -24.30 -1.89 -22.91
CA GLY A 132 -24.27 -1.62 -24.36
C GLY A 132 -24.60 -2.77 -25.31
N LEU A 133 -25.18 -3.89 -24.85
CA LEU A 133 -25.64 -4.96 -25.75
C LEU A 133 -27.11 -5.27 -25.46
N SER A 134 -27.98 -4.43 -26.03
CA SER A 134 -29.40 -4.74 -26.30
C SER A 134 -29.54 -5.45 -27.63
#